data_AF-A0A959NMB0-F1
#
_entry.id   AF-A0A959NMB0-F1
#
_cell.length_a   1.000
_cell.length_b   1.000
_cell.length_c   1.000
_cell.angle_alpha   90.00
_cell.angle_beta   90.00
_cell.angle_gamma   90.00
#
_symmetry.space_group_name_H-M   'P 1'
#
loop_
_entity.id
_entity.type
_entity.pdbx_description
1 polymer ?
#
loop_
_entity_poly.entity_id
_entity_poly.type
_entity_poly.pdbx_seq_one_letter_code
_entity_poly.pdbx_strand_id
1 'polypeptide(L)'
;MELNWWNIRSFNYSQNNAFEELVCQLARNENILSKKAFYRVGTPDGGVEAYWQLESEEEYGWQAKYFHSMDKSQWDQLEKSFRTALKKHPKLLKYYICIPLDRSDPRIPNQNWFMDKWKLFVENSIKHAKSQNRKIEIEYWGSSELIDRLSSNENLGKLRFWFNKEEFSDEWFIEKCQNSIRSLENRYTPELNFELDIARNFSGIALDDKIKEIFRKAIHELLIGIDEIVHRLNNKSLNKECLELIGVSK
;
A
#
# COMPACT_ATOMS: atom_id res chain seq x y z
N MET A 1 -11.32 -5.94 10.40
CA MET A 1 -11.36 -5.75 8.95
C MET A 1 -11.22 -7.13 8.34
N GLU A 2 -12.25 -7.64 7.68
CA GLU A 2 -12.20 -8.96 7.03
C GLU A 2 -11.49 -8.79 5.68
N LEU A 3 -10.34 -9.43 5.50
CA LEU A 3 -9.61 -9.38 4.23
C LEU A 3 -10.28 -10.34 3.25
N ASN A 4 -10.77 -9.79 2.13
CA ASN A 4 -11.29 -10.58 1.03
C ASN A 4 -10.26 -10.58 -0.12
N TRP A 5 -9.63 -11.73 -0.36
CA TRP A 5 -8.63 -11.91 -1.43
C TRP A 5 -9.15 -11.50 -2.80
N TRP A 6 -10.45 -11.72 -3.06
CA TRP A 6 -11.13 -11.42 -4.31
C TRP A 6 -11.26 -9.92 -4.60
N ASN A 7 -11.03 -9.09 -3.59
CA ASN A 7 -11.04 -7.63 -3.70
C ASN A 7 -9.64 -7.02 -3.88
N ILE A 8 -8.60 -7.84 -4.07
CA ILE A 8 -7.26 -7.31 -4.35
C ILE A 8 -7.30 -6.36 -5.56
N ARG A 9 -6.66 -5.20 -5.43
CA ARG A 9 -6.50 -4.21 -6.51
C ARG A 9 -5.87 -4.87 -7.73
N SER A 10 -6.36 -4.58 -8.93
CA SER A 10 -5.70 -5.00 -10.18
C SER A 10 -4.38 -4.25 -10.40
N PHE A 11 -3.36 -4.97 -10.86
CA PHE A 11 -2.04 -4.43 -11.20
C PHE A 11 -1.61 -5.01 -12.53
N ASN A 12 -1.00 -4.21 -13.42
CA ASN A 12 -0.69 -4.63 -14.79
C ASN A 12 -1.87 -5.36 -15.47
N TYR A 13 -3.05 -4.74 -15.41
CA TYR A 13 -4.30 -5.21 -16.03
C TYR A 13 -4.94 -6.48 -15.45
N SER A 14 -4.42 -7.09 -14.37
CA SER A 14 -5.09 -8.25 -13.75
C SER A 14 -4.89 -8.39 -12.24
N GLN A 15 -5.80 -9.10 -11.58
CA GLN A 15 -5.65 -9.50 -10.18
C GLN A 15 -4.62 -10.62 -9.98
N ASN A 16 -4.39 -11.46 -11.01
CA ASN A 16 -3.33 -12.47 -10.97
C ASN A 16 -1.96 -11.81 -10.78
N ASN A 17 -1.66 -10.83 -11.64
CA ASN A 17 -0.42 -10.07 -11.57
C ASN A 17 -0.29 -9.29 -10.24
N ALA A 18 -1.42 -8.80 -9.70
CA ALA A 18 -1.43 -8.15 -8.39
C ALA A 18 -1.08 -9.11 -7.26
N PHE A 19 -1.66 -10.31 -7.26
CA PHE A 19 -1.36 -11.32 -6.26
C PHE A 19 0.10 -11.80 -6.34
N GLU A 20 0.62 -12.00 -7.56
CA GLU A 20 2.04 -12.32 -7.79
C GLU A 20 2.96 -11.22 -7.23
N GLU A 21 2.67 -9.96 -7.53
CA GLU A 21 3.47 -8.83 -7.02
C GLU A 21 3.36 -8.71 -5.50
N LEU A 22 2.18 -8.86 -4.92
CA LEU A 22 2.00 -8.87 -3.47
C LEU A 22 2.86 -9.97 -2.82
N VAL A 23 2.82 -11.21 -3.33
CA VAL A 23 3.65 -12.30 -2.81
C VAL A 23 5.14 -11.96 -2.92
N CYS A 24 5.58 -11.34 -4.02
CA CYS A 24 6.97 -10.92 -4.18
C CYS A 24 7.37 -9.84 -3.15
N GLN A 25 6.48 -8.90 -2.85
CA GLN A 25 6.70 -7.88 -1.83
C GLN A 25 6.78 -8.49 -0.42
N LEU A 26 5.97 -9.50 -0.13
CA LEU A 26 6.04 -10.24 1.14
C LEU A 26 7.33 -11.07 1.22
N ALA A 27 7.68 -11.81 0.16
CA ALA A 27 8.91 -12.60 0.08
C ALA A 27 10.18 -11.74 0.26
N ARG A 28 10.18 -10.52 -0.29
CA ARG A 28 11.28 -9.55 -0.11
C ARG A 28 11.47 -9.15 1.37
N ASN A 29 10.38 -9.14 2.13
CA ASN A 29 10.37 -8.78 3.55
C ASN A 29 10.64 -9.97 4.49
N GLU A 30 10.74 -11.21 3.98
CA GLU A 30 11.05 -12.35 4.83
C GLU A 30 12.42 -12.20 5.49
N ASN A 31 12.47 -12.49 6.79
CA ASN A 31 13.70 -12.50 7.54
C ASN A 31 14.46 -13.81 7.33
N ILE A 32 15.34 -13.82 6.33
CA ILE A 32 16.15 -14.98 5.95
C ILE A 32 17.58 -14.78 6.43
N LEU A 33 18.11 -15.78 7.12
CA LEU A 33 19.52 -15.84 7.53
C LEU A 33 20.44 -15.97 6.31
N SER A 34 21.58 -15.29 6.34
CA SER A 34 22.59 -15.36 5.28
C SER A 34 22.05 -14.98 3.89
N LYS A 35 21.09 -14.04 3.83
CA LYS A 35 20.55 -13.53 2.57
C LYS A 35 21.58 -12.64 1.86
N LYS A 36 21.79 -12.89 0.56
CA LYS A 36 22.72 -12.13 -0.29
C LYS A 36 21.99 -11.12 -1.16
N ALA A 37 21.06 -11.59 -1.99
CA ALA A 37 20.32 -10.75 -2.93
C ALA A 37 18.93 -11.30 -3.24
N PHE A 38 17.97 -10.39 -3.43
CA PHE A 38 16.60 -10.71 -3.84
C PHE A 38 16.37 -10.38 -5.31
N TYR A 39 15.73 -11.29 -6.02
CA TYR A 39 15.43 -11.13 -7.44
C TYR A 39 13.93 -11.33 -7.70
N ARG A 40 13.29 -10.33 -8.31
CA ARG A 40 11.97 -10.46 -8.95
C ARG A 40 12.17 -10.92 -10.38
N VAL A 41 11.55 -12.02 -10.78
CA VAL A 41 11.69 -12.62 -12.11
C VAL A 41 10.62 -12.07 -13.03
N GLY A 42 11.01 -11.50 -14.17
CA GLY A 42 10.07 -11.09 -15.22
C GLY A 42 9.67 -12.25 -16.14
N THR A 43 8.67 -12.05 -16.99
CA THR A 43 8.26 -13.04 -17.98
C THR A 43 9.26 -13.16 -19.15
N PRO A 44 9.50 -14.38 -19.68
CA PRO A 44 9.01 -15.68 -19.21
C PRO A 44 9.70 -16.13 -17.92
N ASP A 45 8.90 -16.61 -16.97
CA ASP A 45 9.33 -16.97 -15.62
C ASP A 45 9.92 -18.38 -15.55
N GLY A 46 10.90 -18.57 -14.67
CA GLY A 46 11.59 -19.84 -14.46
C GLY A 46 10.81 -20.87 -13.64
N GLY A 47 9.50 -20.68 -13.44
CA GLY A 47 8.69 -21.41 -12.47
C GLY A 47 8.78 -20.85 -11.03
N VAL A 48 9.29 -19.64 -10.88
CA VAL A 48 9.24 -18.82 -9.65
C VAL A 48 8.97 -17.37 -10.05
N GLU A 49 8.21 -16.67 -9.23
CA GLU A 49 7.97 -15.24 -9.37
C GLU A 49 9.13 -14.42 -8.82
N ALA A 50 9.77 -14.93 -7.76
CA ALA A 50 10.93 -14.32 -7.13
C ALA A 50 11.76 -15.35 -6.37
N TYR A 51 13.01 -15.01 -6.08
CA TYR A 51 13.86 -15.81 -5.21
C TYR A 51 14.85 -14.96 -4.42
N TRP A 52 15.20 -15.46 -3.24
CA TRP A 52 16.37 -15.02 -2.50
C TRP A 52 17.54 -15.95 -2.84
N GLN A 53 18.68 -15.36 -3.20
CA GLN A 53 19.96 -16.04 -3.20
C GLN A 53 20.62 -15.85 -1.82
N LEU A 54 21.13 -16.93 -1.25
CA LEU A 54 21.90 -16.92 -0.01
C LEU A 54 23.40 -16.73 -0.27
N GLU A 55 24.17 -16.44 0.76
CA GLU A 55 25.64 -16.38 0.68
C GLU A 55 26.26 -17.74 0.28
N SER A 56 25.59 -18.86 0.58
CA SER A 56 25.94 -20.21 0.10
C SER A 56 25.63 -20.42 -1.39
N GLU A 57 25.06 -19.43 -2.07
CA GLU A 57 24.49 -19.48 -3.42
C GLU A 57 23.25 -20.37 -3.56
N GLU A 58 22.77 -20.97 -2.47
CA GLU A 58 21.47 -21.64 -2.41
C GLU A 58 20.33 -20.64 -2.61
N GLU A 59 19.20 -21.14 -3.11
CA GLU A 59 18.06 -20.29 -3.47
C GLU A 59 16.80 -20.71 -2.73
N TYR A 60 16.08 -19.71 -2.22
CA TYR A 60 14.70 -19.85 -1.75
C TYR A 60 13.80 -19.20 -2.79
N GLY A 61 12.89 -19.97 -3.40
CA GLY A 61 12.04 -19.52 -4.49
C GLY A 61 10.57 -19.46 -4.11
N TRP A 62 9.85 -18.45 -4.60
CA TRP A 62 8.41 -18.27 -4.38
C TRP A 62 7.66 -18.40 -5.70
N GLN A 63 6.64 -19.25 -5.72
CA GLN A 63 5.63 -19.31 -6.78
C GLN A 63 4.29 -18.85 -6.23
N ALA A 64 3.71 -17.83 -6.84
CA ALA A 64 2.36 -17.39 -6.54
C ALA A 64 1.37 -17.95 -7.57
N LYS A 65 0.18 -18.34 -7.11
CA LYS A 65 -0.96 -18.67 -7.96
C LYS A 65 -2.26 -18.16 -7.32
N TYR A 66 -2.96 -17.29 -8.04
CA TYR A 66 -4.22 -16.72 -7.59
C TYR A 66 -5.40 -17.61 -8.01
N PHE A 67 -5.63 -18.66 -7.22
CA PHE A 67 -6.67 -19.65 -7.48
C PHE A 67 -7.88 -19.48 -6.57
N HIS A 68 -9.08 -19.62 -7.13
CA HIS A 68 -10.35 -19.60 -6.39
C HIS A 68 -10.76 -20.97 -5.83
N SER A 69 -10.28 -22.04 -6.48
CA SER A 69 -10.49 -23.43 -6.08
C SER A 69 -9.25 -24.27 -6.41
N MET A 70 -9.17 -25.48 -5.85
CA MET A 70 -8.07 -26.41 -6.07
C MET A 70 -8.56 -27.70 -6.73
N ASP A 71 -8.78 -27.63 -8.04
CA ASP A 71 -9.16 -28.75 -8.88
C ASP A 71 -7.93 -29.35 -9.58
N LYS A 72 -8.15 -30.42 -10.35
CA LYS A 72 -7.07 -31.17 -11.01
C LYS A 72 -6.15 -30.26 -11.85
N SER A 73 -6.71 -29.31 -12.60
CA SER A 73 -5.93 -28.41 -13.44
C SER A 73 -5.03 -27.46 -12.65
N GLN A 74 -5.43 -27.01 -11.45
CA GLN A 74 -4.57 -26.21 -10.58
C GLN A 74 -3.41 -27.05 -10.04
N TRP A 75 -3.66 -28.29 -9.65
CA TRP A 75 -2.60 -29.21 -9.23
C TRP A 75 -1.60 -29.49 -10.36
N ASP A 76 -2.08 -29.74 -11.58
CA ASP A 76 -1.23 -29.94 -12.77
C ASP A 76 -0.36 -28.69 -13.06
N GLN A 77 -0.91 -27.49 -12.86
CA GLN A 77 -0.16 -26.23 -12.99
C GLN A 77 0.93 -26.09 -11.92
N LEU A 78 0.66 -26.46 -10.67
CA LEU A 78 1.66 -26.43 -9.60
C LEU A 78 2.79 -27.43 -9.88
N GLU A 79 2.47 -28.64 -10.33
CA GLU A 79 3.47 -29.64 -10.70
C GLU A 79 4.36 -29.15 -11.85
N LYS A 80 3.76 -28.59 -12.91
CA LYS A 80 4.51 -28.01 -14.03
C LYS A 80 5.43 -26.88 -13.59
N SER A 81 4.94 -25.99 -12.72
CA SER A 81 5.71 -24.86 -12.20
C SER A 81 6.90 -25.36 -11.37
N PHE A 82 6.65 -26.30 -10.45
CA PHE A 82 7.70 -26.92 -9.63
C PHE A 82 8.78 -27.62 -10.47
N ARG A 83 8.38 -28.42 -11.47
CA ARG A 83 9.34 -29.09 -12.37
C ARG A 83 10.18 -28.08 -13.15
N THR A 84 9.58 -26.96 -13.55
CA THR A 84 10.29 -25.87 -14.25
C THR A 84 11.26 -25.17 -13.32
N ALA A 85 10.82 -24.83 -12.10
CA ALA A 85 11.65 -24.23 -11.06
C ALA A 85 12.86 -25.11 -10.75
N LEU A 86 12.64 -26.41 -10.52
CA LEU A 86 13.72 -27.36 -10.26
C LEU A 86 14.70 -27.41 -11.44
N LYS A 87 14.22 -27.43 -12.68
CA LYS A 87 15.12 -27.44 -13.86
C LYS A 87 15.92 -26.14 -14.03
N LYS A 88 15.30 -24.98 -13.77
CA LYS A 88 15.89 -23.66 -14.05
C LYS A 88 16.72 -23.10 -12.90
N HIS A 89 16.42 -23.51 -11.68
CA HIS A 89 17.08 -23.11 -10.45
C HIS A 89 17.82 -24.31 -9.84
N PRO A 90 19.05 -24.62 -10.30
CA PRO A 90 19.79 -25.80 -9.84
C PRO A 90 20.17 -25.76 -8.36
N LYS A 91 20.23 -24.57 -7.76
CA LYS A 91 20.54 -24.34 -6.34
C LYS A 91 19.32 -24.08 -5.46
N LEU A 92 18.11 -24.28 -6.01
CA LEU A 92 16.86 -24.17 -5.24
C LEU A 92 16.86 -25.20 -4.11
N LEU A 93 16.83 -24.69 -2.88
CA LEU A 93 16.82 -25.47 -1.63
C LEU A 93 15.43 -25.42 -0.97
N LYS A 94 14.73 -24.29 -1.08
CA LYS A 94 13.39 -24.12 -0.52
C LYS A 94 12.45 -23.52 -1.55
N TYR A 95 11.23 -24.05 -1.64
CA TYR A 95 10.23 -23.63 -2.60
C TYR A 95 8.90 -23.36 -1.92
N TYR A 96 8.48 -22.11 -1.95
CA TYR A 96 7.25 -21.62 -1.35
C TYR A 96 6.15 -21.59 -2.41
N ILE A 97 5.02 -22.22 -2.12
CA ILE A 97 3.81 -22.19 -2.95
C ILE A 97 2.79 -21.30 -2.25
N CYS A 98 2.46 -20.17 -2.87
CA CYS A 98 1.59 -19.15 -2.31
C CYS A 98 0.25 -19.13 -3.04
N ILE A 99 -0.84 -19.41 -2.32
CA ILE A 99 -2.20 -19.50 -2.86
C ILE A 99 -3.15 -18.88 -1.82
N PRO A 100 -4.13 -18.04 -2.21
CA PRO A 100 -5.03 -17.37 -1.27
C PRO A 100 -6.14 -18.29 -0.73
N LEU A 101 -5.81 -19.55 -0.44
CA LEU A 101 -6.74 -20.58 0.01
C LEU A 101 -6.13 -21.36 1.18
N ASP A 102 -6.94 -21.69 2.17
CA ASP A 102 -6.53 -22.58 3.25
C ASP A 102 -6.78 -24.05 2.89
N ARG A 103 -5.94 -24.93 3.45
CA ARG A 103 -5.99 -26.37 3.20
C ARG A 103 -7.08 -27.01 4.05
N SER A 104 -8.21 -27.36 3.43
CA SER A 104 -9.26 -28.14 4.10
C SER A 104 -8.78 -29.52 4.54
N ASP A 105 -9.09 -29.88 5.79
CA ASP A 105 -8.75 -31.16 6.44
C ASP A 105 -9.88 -31.65 7.38
N PRO A 106 -11.05 -32.07 6.87
CA PRO A 106 -12.14 -32.56 7.72
C PRO A 106 -11.90 -33.99 8.24
N ARG A 107 -10.81 -34.67 7.82
CA ARG A 107 -10.41 -36.02 8.27
C ARG A 107 -11.52 -37.09 8.14
N ILE A 108 -12.27 -37.04 7.05
CA ILE A 108 -13.33 -37.99 6.75
C ILE A 108 -12.72 -39.23 6.07
N PRO A 109 -12.95 -40.46 6.56
CA PRO A 109 -12.46 -41.67 5.93
C PRO A 109 -12.90 -41.79 4.46
N ASN A 110 -12.04 -42.37 3.61
CA ASN A 110 -12.29 -42.61 2.18
C ASN A 110 -12.54 -41.35 1.34
N GLN A 111 -12.16 -40.17 1.82
CA GLN A 111 -12.19 -38.92 1.05
C GLN A 111 -10.81 -38.28 1.06
N ASN A 112 -10.40 -37.75 -0.10
CA ASN A 112 -9.16 -37.00 -0.24
C ASN A 112 -9.46 -35.52 -0.31
N TRP A 113 -9.09 -34.79 0.73
CA TRP A 113 -9.28 -33.36 0.83
C TRP A 113 -8.01 -32.61 0.42
N PHE A 114 -8.04 -31.27 0.49
CA PHE A 114 -6.91 -30.45 0.08
C PHE A 114 -5.64 -30.89 0.82
N MET A 115 -5.69 -31.01 2.15
CA MET A 115 -4.52 -31.39 2.94
C MET A 115 -3.90 -32.74 2.50
N ASP A 116 -4.71 -33.73 2.12
CA ASP A 116 -4.22 -35.03 1.64
C ASP A 116 -3.54 -34.92 0.28
N LYS A 117 -4.16 -34.18 -0.65
CA LYS A 117 -3.59 -33.89 -1.97
C LYS A 117 -2.29 -33.08 -1.86
N TRP A 118 -2.23 -32.14 -0.91
CA TRP A 118 -1.03 -31.37 -0.61
C TRP A 118 0.11 -32.27 -0.11
N LYS A 119 -0.15 -33.17 0.85
CA LYS A 119 0.85 -34.13 1.34
C LYS A 119 1.38 -35.00 0.20
N LEU A 120 0.48 -35.54 -0.63
CA LEU A 120 0.86 -36.34 -1.79
C LEU A 120 1.71 -35.54 -2.79
N PHE A 121 1.34 -34.29 -3.07
CA PHE A 121 2.10 -33.38 -3.93
C PHE A 121 3.52 -33.16 -3.38
N VAL A 122 3.67 -32.87 -2.08
CA VAL A 122 4.96 -32.66 -1.43
C VAL A 122 5.81 -33.93 -1.48
N GLU A 123 5.24 -35.09 -1.16
CA GLU A 123 5.94 -36.37 -1.22
C GLU A 123 6.46 -36.68 -2.62
N ASN A 124 5.61 -36.51 -3.65
CA ASN A 124 5.99 -36.74 -5.04
C ASN A 124 7.07 -35.77 -5.50
N SER A 125 6.96 -34.51 -5.10
CA SER A 125 7.93 -33.47 -5.44
C SER A 125 9.29 -33.72 -4.80
N ILE A 126 9.33 -34.12 -3.52
CA ILE A 126 10.56 -34.50 -2.82
C ILE A 126 11.17 -35.76 -3.45
N LYS A 127 10.37 -36.78 -3.77
CA LYS A 127 10.84 -37.99 -4.48
C LYS A 127 11.45 -37.62 -5.83
N HIS A 128 10.82 -36.73 -6.58
CA HIS A 128 11.33 -36.27 -7.87
C HIS A 128 12.67 -35.51 -7.71
N ALA A 129 12.79 -34.60 -6.76
CA ALA A 129 14.05 -33.91 -6.48
C ALA A 129 15.17 -34.88 -6.06
N LYS A 130 14.87 -35.85 -5.19
CA LYS A 130 15.82 -36.89 -4.79
C LYS A 130 16.30 -37.74 -5.97
N SER A 131 15.43 -38.05 -6.95
CA SER A 131 15.83 -38.76 -8.17
C SER A 131 16.86 -38.00 -9.02
N GLN A 132 17.00 -36.69 -8.79
CA GLN A 132 18.01 -35.82 -9.41
C GLN A 132 19.17 -35.51 -8.45
N ASN A 133 19.30 -36.26 -7.36
CA ASN A 133 20.27 -36.06 -6.28
C ASN A 133 20.16 -34.67 -5.61
N ARG A 134 18.94 -34.14 -5.51
CA ARG A 134 18.65 -32.83 -4.91
C ARG A 134 17.83 -32.96 -3.65
N LYS A 135 18.10 -32.09 -2.70
CA LYS A 135 17.27 -31.86 -1.51
C LYS A 135 16.48 -30.58 -1.72
N ILE A 136 15.19 -30.63 -1.42
CA ILE A 136 14.31 -29.47 -1.47
C ILE A 136 13.29 -29.53 -0.34
N GLU A 137 13.03 -28.39 0.26
CA GLU A 137 11.92 -28.16 1.20
C GLU A 137 10.79 -27.44 0.47
N ILE A 138 9.55 -27.87 0.71
CA ILE A 138 8.37 -27.25 0.10
C ILE A 138 7.48 -26.72 1.21
N GLU A 139 7.21 -25.43 1.17
CA GLU A 139 6.37 -24.74 2.16
C GLU A 139 5.13 -24.16 1.48
N TYR A 140 4.00 -24.21 2.19
CA TYR A 140 2.74 -23.66 1.72
C TYR A 140 2.44 -22.35 2.43
N TRP A 141 2.16 -21.30 1.65
CA TRP A 141 1.58 -20.06 2.15
C TRP A 141 0.14 -19.98 1.66
N GLY A 142 -0.78 -20.34 2.56
CA GLY A 142 -2.22 -20.22 2.37
C GLY A 142 -2.73 -18.83 2.72
N SER A 143 -4.06 -18.72 2.79
CA SER A 143 -4.70 -17.49 3.21
C SER A 143 -4.23 -17.07 4.61
N SER A 144 -4.19 -17.99 5.56
CA SER A 144 -3.75 -17.72 6.93
C SER A 144 -2.30 -17.23 7.00
N GLU A 145 -1.36 -17.93 6.35
CA GLU A 145 0.07 -17.59 6.38
C GLU A 145 0.37 -16.27 5.66
N LEU A 146 -0.40 -15.92 4.62
CA LEU A 146 -0.30 -14.65 3.92
C LEU A 146 -0.92 -13.48 4.72
N ILE A 147 -2.06 -13.71 5.39
CA ILE A 147 -2.69 -12.70 6.26
C ILE A 147 -1.78 -12.35 7.43
N ASP A 148 -1.15 -13.34 8.07
CA ASP A 148 -0.23 -13.11 9.18
C ASP A 148 0.92 -12.17 8.77
N ARG A 149 1.54 -12.46 7.62
CA ARG A 149 2.58 -11.60 7.02
C ARG A 149 2.08 -10.21 6.69
N LEU A 150 0.93 -10.10 6.04
CA LEU A 150 0.30 -8.83 5.68
C LEU A 150 -0.02 -7.96 6.90
N SER A 151 -0.36 -8.61 8.02
CA SER A 151 -0.78 -7.94 9.26
C SER A 151 0.40 -7.40 10.07
N SER A 152 1.64 -7.78 9.74
CA SER A 152 2.83 -7.22 10.38
C SER A 152 2.95 -5.71 10.16
N ASN A 153 3.52 -5.00 11.13
CA ASN A 153 3.65 -3.54 11.08
C ASN A 153 4.37 -3.04 9.81
N GLU A 154 5.37 -3.78 9.33
CA GLU A 154 6.14 -3.45 8.12
C GLU A 154 5.32 -3.59 6.82
N ASN A 155 4.19 -4.30 6.87
CA ASN A 155 3.33 -4.60 5.73
C ASN A 155 1.99 -3.86 5.77
N LEU A 156 1.70 -3.05 6.80
CA LEU A 156 0.46 -2.26 6.88
C LEU A 156 0.22 -1.37 5.66
N GLY A 157 1.29 -0.77 5.11
CA GLY A 157 1.22 0.01 3.86
C GLY A 157 0.82 -0.84 2.65
N LYS A 158 1.33 -2.09 2.58
CA LYS A 158 0.99 -3.04 1.51
C LYS A 158 -0.46 -3.49 1.63
N LEU A 159 -0.90 -3.85 2.85
CA LEU A 159 -2.29 -4.21 3.12
C LEU A 159 -3.25 -3.10 2.64
N ARG A 160 -2.95 -1.83 2.97
CA ARG A 160 -3.74 -0.68 2.51
C ARG A 160 -3.71 -0.53 0.99
N PHE A 161 -2.53 -0.55 0.38
CA PHE A 161 -2.38 -0.39 -1.06
C PHE A 161 -3.13 -1.46 -1.88
N TRP A 162 -3.09 -2.71 -1.42
CA TRP A 162 -3.65 -3.85 -2.16
C TRP A 162 -5.14 -4.08 -1.89
N PHE A 163 -5.65 -3.79 -0.69
CA PHE A 163 -7.01 -4.16 -0.29
C PHE A 163 -7.90 -3.00 0.12
N ASN A 164 -7.36 -1.81 0.38
CA ASN A 164 -8.17 -0.65 0.74
C ASN A 164 -8.60 0.10 -0.53
N LYS A 165 -9.67 -0.40 -1.16
CA LYS A 165 -10.27 0.16 -2.38
C LYS A 165 -10.92 1.54 -2.19
N GLU A 166 -11.02 2.03 -0.95
CA GLU A 166 -11.36 3.43 -0.68
C GLU A 166 -10.14 4.32 -0.98
N GLU A 167 -9.83 4.44 -2.27
CA GLU A 167 -9.16 5.64 -2.76
C GLU A 167 -10.17 6.77 -2.52
N PHE A 168 -9.90 7.62 -1.53
CA PHE A 168 -10.54 8.92 -1.38
C PHE A 168 -10.15 9.80 -2.58
N SER A 169 -10.64 9.43 -3.76
CA SER A 169 -10.44 10.20 -4.98
C SER A 169 -11.29 11.45 -4.92
N ASP A 170 -10.91 12.45 -5.70
CA ASP A 170 -11.71 13.67 -5.82
C ASP A 170 -13.13 13.33 -6.29
N GLU A 171 -13.31 12.34 -7.17
CA GLU A 171 -14.62 11.86 -7.61
C GLU A 171 -15.45 11.26 -6.48
N TRP A 172 -14.82 10.49 -5.58
CA TRP A 172 -15.52 9.93 -4.41
C TRP A 172 -16.01 11.04 -3.49
N PHE A 173 -15.17 12.04 -3.21
CA PHE A 173 -15.58 13.20 -2.41
C PHE A 173 -16.70 13.99 -3.10
N ILE A 174 -16.58 14.25 -4.40
CA ILE A 174 -17.59 14.95 -5.19
C ILE A 174 -18.92 14.20 -5.12
N GLU A 175 -18.92 12.89 -5.34
CA GLU A 175 -20.13 12.08 -5.31
C GLU A 175 -20.80 12.11 -3.93
N LYS A 176 -20.02 11.97 -2.84
CA LYS A 176 -20.56 12.06 -1.48
C LYS A 176 -21.14 13.43 -1.19
N CYS A 177 -20.45 14.50 -1.53
CA CYS A 177 -20.95 15.87 -1.38
C CYS A 177 -22.24 16.08 -2.19
N GLN A 178 -22.30 15.64 -3.44
CA GLN A 178 -23.49 15.74 -4.29
C GLN A 178 -24.67 14.95 -3.72
N ASN A 179 -24.44 13.74 -3.21
CA ASN A 179 -25.49 12.92 -2.60
C ASN A 179 -26.01 13.54 -1.30
N SER A 180 -25.14 14.14 -0.49
CA SER A 180 -25.54 14.92 0.69
C SER A 180 -26.37 16.15 0.30
N ILE A 181 -25.96 16.90 -0.73
CA ILE A 181 -26.73 18.04 -1.25
C ILE A 181 -28.10 17.59 -1.77
N ARG A 182 -28.16 16.53 -2.59
CA ARG A 182 -29.43 15.97 -3.10
C ARG A 182 -30.36 15.56 -1.97
N SER A 183 -29.83 14.94 -0.91
CA SER A 183 -30.62 14.50 0.25
C SER A 183 -31.20 15.66 1.08
N LEU A 184 -30.67 16.87 0.91
CA LEU A 184 -31.23 18.07 1.52
C LEU A 184 -32.44 18.61 0.74
N GLU A 185 -32.67 18.18 -0.51
CA GLU A 185 -33.81 18.54 -1.37
C GLU A 185 -34.29 19.99 -1.14
N ASN A 186 -35.54 20.17 -0.68
CA ASN A 186 -36.18 21.47 -0.46
C ASN A 186 -35.74 22.20 0.83
N ARG A 187 -34.86 21.61 1.64
CA ARG A 187 -34.37 22.20 2.91
C ARG A 187 -33.11 23.03 2.73
N TYR A 188 -32.46 22.94 1.57
CA TYR A 188 -31.27 23.72 1.26
C TYR A 188 -31.46 24.45 -0.06
N THR A 189 -31.53 25.79 0.03
CA THR A 189 -31.59 26.70 -1.11
C THR A 189 -30.30 27.50 -1.10
N PRO A 190 -29.30 27.16 -1.95
CA PRO A 190 -28.01 27.84 -1.98
C PRO A 190 -28.12 29.36 -2.10
N GLU A 191 -29.13 29.84 -2.83
CA GLU A 191 -29.42 31.25 -3.08
C GLU A 191 -29.85 32.00 -1.80
N LEU A 192 -30.27 31.26 -0.77
CA LEU A 192 -30.67 31.79 0.55
C LEU A 192 -29.60 31.56 1.62
N ASN A 193 -28.41 31.08 1.23
CA ASN A 193 -27.33 30.85 2.17
C ASN A 193 -26.72 32.16 2.66
N PHE A 194 -26.83 32.43 3.96
CA PHE A 194 -26.16 33.55 4.61
C PHE A 194 -24.76 33.13 5.05
N GLU A 195 -23.72 33.84 4.63
CA GLU A 195 -22.37 33.61 5.15
C GLU A 195 -22.31 34.02 6.63
N LEU A 196 -22.06 33.04 7.49
CA LEU A 196 -21.82 33.24 8.92
C LEU A 196 -20.31 33.34 9.19
N ASP A 197 -19.92 34.09 10.23
CA ASP A 197 -18.50 34.21 10.61
C ASP A 197 -17.84 32.85 10.91
N ILE A 198 -18.60 31.87 11.40
CA ILE A 198 -18.09 30.51 11.62
C ILE A 198 -17.62 29.82 10.33
N ALA A 199 -18.14 30.22 9.16
CA ALA A 199 -17.68 29.70 7.88
C ALA A 199 -16.19 30.00 7.64
N ARG A 200 -15.68 31.11 8.20
CA ARG A 200 -14.25 31.47 8.10
C ARG A 200 -13.36 30.48 8.82
N ASN A 201 -13.83 29.85 9.91
CA ASN A 201 -13.07 28.82 10.63
C ASN A 201 -12.86 27.59 9.74
N PHE A 202 -13.88 27.19 8.98
CA PHE A 202 -13.78 26.07 8.04
C PHE A 202 -12.82 26.39 6.90
N SER A 203 -12.88 27.61 6.32
CA SER A 203 -11.89 28.06 5.35
C SER A 203 -10.47 28.06 5.92
N GLY A 204 -10.29 28.41 7.20
CA GLY A 204 -8.99 28.38 7.87
C GLY A 204 -8.45 26.97 8.07
N ILE A 205 -9.30 26.03 8.46
CA ILE A 205 -8.92 24.61 8.58
C ILE A 205 -8.61 24.01 7.20
N ALA A 206 -9.39 24.37 6.18
CA ALA A 206 -9.24 23.86 4.82
C ALA A 206 -8.09 24.52 4.03
N LEU A 207 -7.54 25.63 4.51
CA LEU A 207 -6.53 26.45 3.81
C LEU A 207 -6.93 26.77 2.36
N ASP A 208 -8.21 27.07 2.17
CA ASP A 208 -8.79 27.39 0.86
C ASP A 208 -8.35 28.76 0.35
N ASP A 209 -8.69 29.07 -0.90
CA ASP A 209 -8.32 30.35 -1.51
C ASP A 209 -8.97 31.56 -0.81
N LYS A 210 -10.11 31.39 -0.12
CA LYS A 210 -10.73 32.48 0.65
C LYS A 210 -9.82 32.93 1.79
N ILE A 211 -9.21 32.00 2.51
CA ILE A 211 -8.24 32.36 3.56
C ILE A 211 -6.98 32.98 2.99
N LYS A 212 -6.51 32.54 1.82
CA LYS A 212 -5.36 33.18 1.16
C LYS A 212 -5.65 34.65 0.85
N GLU A 213 -6.85 34.95 0.36
CA GLU A 213 -7.28 36.33 0.10
C GLU A 213 -7.45 37.15 1.39
N ILE A 214 -8.03 36.58 2.43
CA ILE A 214 -8.13 37.24 3.75
C ILE A 214 -6.75 37.57 4.30
N PHE A 215 -5.81 36.62 4.22
CA PHE A 215 -4.44 36.82 4.70
C PHE A 215 -3.68 37.85 3.87
N ARG A 216 -3.82 37.82 2.54
CA ARG A 216 -3.27 38.83 1.62
C ARG A 216 -3.78 40.22 1.95
N LYS A 217 -5.09 40.35 2.19
CA LYS A 217 -5.72 41.64 2.53
C LYS A 217 -5.22 42.17 3.88
N ALA A 218 -5.13 41.30 4.90
CA ALA A 218 -4.60 41.67 6.20
C ALA A 218 -3.13 42.13 6.13
N ILE A 219 -2.29 41.44 5.36
CA ILE A 219 -0.90 41.87 5.10
C ILE A 219 -0.89 43.21 4.37
N HIS A 220 -1.72 43.39 3.36
CA HIS A 220 -1.80 44.64 2.60
C HIS A 220 -2.17 45.83 3.49
N GLU A 221 -3.19 45.68 4.35
CA GLU A 221 -3.61 46.70 5.31
C GLU A 221 -2.52 46.99 6.35
N LEU A 222 -1.81 45.97 6.84
CA LEU A 222 -0.66 46.15 7.73
C LEU A 222 0.46 46.94 7.04
N LEU A 223 0.78 46.63 5.79
CA LEU A 223 1.82 47.33 5.02
C LEU A 223 1.45 48.80 4.78
N ILE A 224 0.19 49.09 4.45
CA ILE A 224 -0.30 50.48 4.34
C ILE A 224 -0.12 51.21 5.67
N GLY A 225 -0.52 50.60 6.79
CA GLY A 225 -0.38 51.20 8.11
C GLY A 225 1.08 51.48 8.49
N ILE A 226 1.99 50.57 8.16
CA ILE A 226 3.43 50.77 8.37
C ILE A 226 3.93 51.94 7.50
N ASP A 227 3.55 51.99 6.24
CA ASP A 227 3.98 53.06 5.32
C ASP A 227 3.50 54.43 5.80
N GLU A 228 2.25 54.55 6.25
CA GLU A 228 1.73 55.77 6.85
C GLU A 228 2.49 56.21 8.11
N ILE A 229 2.88 55.25 8.96
CA ILE A 229 3.66 55.53 10.17
C ILE A 229 5.06 56.01 9.80
N VAL A 230 5.73 55.32 8.87
CA VAL A 230 7.07 55.70 8.37
C VAL A 230 7.02 57.09 7.74
N HIS A 231 6.01 57.38 6.93
CA HIS A 231 5.81 58.68 6.32
C HIS A 231 5.58 59.79 7.37
N ARG A 232 4.80 59.51 8.43
CA ARG A 232 4.61 60.44 9.55
C ARG A 232 5.88 60.67 10.36
N LEU A 233 6.69 59.63 10.59
CA LEU A 233 7.96 59.73 11.29
C LEU A 233 9.00 60.53 10.47
N ASN A 234 9.02 60.35 9.15
CA ASN A 234 9.91 61.09 8.26
C ASN A 234 9.47 62.56 8.07
N ASN A 235 8.16 62.86 8.12
CA ASN A 235 7.64 64.22 7.99
C ASN A 235 7.61 65.01 9.31
N LYS A 236 7.68 64.34 10.46
CA LYS A 236 8.05 65.01 11.71
C LYS A 236 9.56 65.24 11.67
N SER A 237 9.99 66.36 11.09
CA SER A 237 11.24 66.98 11.51
C SER A 237 11.29 66.93 13.03
N LEU A 238 12.36 66.39 13.63
CA LEU A 238 12.58 66.49 15.07
C LEU A 238 12.32 67.94 15.47
N ASN A 239 11.18 68.20 16.12
CA ASN A 239 10.82 69.54 16.52
C ASN A 239 11.94 70.02 17.44
N LYS A 240 12.44 71.21 17.15
CA LYS A 240 13.49 71.90 17.91
C LYS A 240 13.21 71.91 19.43
N GLU A 241 11.94 71.85 19.81
CA GLU A 241 11.44 71.71 21.19
C GLU A 241 11.89 70.42 21.90
N CYS A 242 12.06 69.29 21.19
CA CYS A 242 12.54 68.05 21.81
C CYS A 242 14.05 68.07 22.11
N LEU A 243 14.84 68.86 21.37
CA LEU A 243 16.28 69.02 21.61
C LEU A 243 16.56 70.00 22.78
N GLU A 244 15.68 70.98 23.01
CA GLU A 244 15.76 71.88 24.17
C GLU A 244 15.40 71.16 25.49
N LEU A 245 14.48 70.19 25.46
CA LEU A 245 14.10 69.40 26.65
C LEU A 245 15.18 68.41 27.13
N ILE A 246 16.14 68.05 26.28
CA ILE A 246 17.23 67.11 26.62
C ILE A 246 18.53 67.87 27.00
N GLY A 247 18.49 69.21 27.06
CA GLY A 247 19.59 70.00 27.62
C GLY A 247 20.90 69.92 26.85
N VAL A 248 20.86 69.66 25.54
CA VAL A 248 22.05 69.70 24.69
C VAL A 248 21.88 70.85 23.68
N SER A 249 22.15 72.07 24.15
CA SER A 249 22.57 73.15 23.24
C SER A 249 24.05 73.42 23.48
N LYS A 250 24.84 73.16 22.43
CA LYS A 250 26.30 73.42 22.25
C LYS A 250 27.22 73.18 23.45
#